data_AF-A0A7S1K5V6-F1
#
_entry.id   AF-A0A7S1K5V6-F1
#
_cell.length_a   1.000
_cell.length_b   1.000
_cell.length_c   1.000
_cell.angle_alpha   90.00
_cell.angle_beta   90.00
_cell.angle_gamma   90.00
#
_symmetry.space_group_name_H-M   'P 1'
#
loop_
_entity.id
_entity.type
_entity.pdbx_description
1 polymer ?
#
loop_
_entity_poly.entity_id
_entity_poly.type
_entity_poly.pdbx_seq_one_letter_code
_entity_poly.pdbx_strand_id
1 'polypeptide(L)'
;FTPLMQLLSVMPTQCSELLPQPYSALMINESSPITGFYPSDFQVDPNGKKNSWEYVVRIPFIDEEKLLSAVGSINHKTQLSRQERMRNLRGRDHVFIPPGYSDRIASYIKDDATGKKRRPGRTTAFEMDDDSLPYVDLSLTRPFARSRTRGR
;
A
#
# COMPACT_ATOMS: atom_id res chain seq x y z
N PHE A 1 6.07 -9.76 1.66
CA PHE A 1 6.78 -8.49 1.91
C PHE A 1 6.07 -7.61 2.94
N THR A 2 6.80 -6.79 3.70
CA THR A 2 6.26 -5.66 4.49
C THR A 2 5.98 -4.47 3.56
N PRO A 3 5.19 -3.45 3.97
CA PRO A 3 4.91 -2.29 3.13
C PRO A 3 6.17 -1.59 2.57
N LEU A 4 7.19 -1.35 3.39
CA LEU A 4 8.43 -0.71 2.93
C LEU A 4 9.25 -1.63 2.02
N MET A 5 9.26 -2.94 2.28
CA MET A 5 9.97 -3.89 1.43
C MET A 5 9.29 -4.06 0.07
N GLN A 6 7.97 -4.02 0.05
CA GLN A 6 7.21 -3.98 -1.20
C GLN A 6 7.55 -2.72 -1.98
N LEU A 7 7.58 -1.56 -1.31
CA LEU A 7 7.91 -0.29 -1.93
C LEU A 7 9.34 -0.31 -2.50
N LEU A 8 10.31 -0.83 -1.75
CA LEU A 8 11.67 -1.06 -2.25
C LEU A 8 11.68 -1.93 -3.51
N SER A 9 10.84 -2.97 -3.57
CA SER A 9 10.80 -3.91 -4.71
C SER A 9 10.20 -3.31 -5.99
N VAL A 10 9.40 -2.25 -5.91
CA VAL A 10 8.66 -1.71 -7.07
C VAL A 10 9.09 -0.31 -7.48
N MET A 11 9.77 0.41 -6.60
CA MET A 11 10.10 1.81 -6.84
C MET A 11 11.40 1.94 -7.64
N PRO A 12 11.46 2.90 -8.56
CA PRO A 12 12.71 3.27 -9.19
C PRO A 12 13.50 4.25 -8.31
N THR A 13 14.80 4.40 -8.56
CA THR A 13 15.73 5.23 -7.73
C THR A 13 15.33 6.70 -7.65
N GLN A 14 14.68 7.23 -8.68
CA GLN A 14 14.20 8.62 -8.71
C GLN A 14 13.10 8.87 -7.68
N CYS A 15 12.40 7.83 -7.21
CA CYS A 15 11.34 7.94 -6.21
C CYS A 15 11.79 7.48 -4.81
N SER A 16 13.10 7.38 -4.59
CA SER A 16 13.70 6.92 -3.35
C SER A 16 13.37 7.79 -2.13
N GLU A 17 13.00 9.07 -2.33
CA GLU A 17 12.58 9.99 -1.27
C GLU A 17 11.30 9.54 -0.54
N LEU A 18 10.50 8.63 -1.14
CA LEU A 18 9.28 8.09 -0.52
C LEU A 18 9.57 7.01 0.53
N LEU A 19 10.80 6.49 0.55
CA LEU A 19 11.31 5.54 1.51
C LEU A 19 12.07 6.24 2.64
N PRO A 20 12.14 5.64 3.85
CA PRO A 20 13.08 6.09 4.86
C PRO A 20 14.51 6.13 4.33
N GLN A 21 15.33 7.05 4.83
CA GLN A 21 16.74 7.20 4.42
C GLN A 21 17.49 5.85 4.33
N PRO A 22 17.44 4.94 5.32
CA PRO A 22 18.23 3.70 5.24
C PRO A 22 17.78 2.77 4.12
N TYR A 23 16.50 2.81 3.71
CA TYR A 23 15.98 2.06 2.56
C TYR A 23 16.37 2.73 1.24
N SER A 24 16.27 4.06 1.17
CA SER A 24 16.72 4.85 0.00
C SER A 24 18.21 4.60 -0.30
N ALA A 25 19.04 4.54 0.75
CA ALA A 25 20.46 4.24 0.64
C ALA A 25 20.75 2.88 -0.01
N LEU A 26 19.88 1.88 0.17
CA LEU A 26 20.04 0.57 -0.48
C LEU A 26 19.81 0.62 -2.00
N MET A 27 19.09 1.61 -2.51
CA MET A 27 18.84 1.77 -3.96
C MET A 27 19.95 2.57 -4.64
N ILE A 28 20.51 3.57 -3.94
CA ILE A 28 21.41 4.56 -4.53
C ILE A 28 22.88 4.17 -4.35
N ASN A 29 23.25 3.62 -3.20
CA ASN A 29 24.67 3.36 -2.90
C ASN A 29 25.20 2.22 -3.78
N GLU A 30 26.30 2.46 -4.50
CA GLU A 30 26.93 1.44 -5.36
C GLU A 30 27.43 0.21 -4.56
N SER A 31 27.73 0.39 -3.28
CA SER A 31 28.13 -0.72 -2.39
C SER A 31 26.97 -1.60 -1.93
N SER A 32 25.72 -1.24 -2.23
CA SER A 32 24.55 -2.02 -1.84
C SER A 32 24.43 -3.29 -2.70
N PRO A 33 24.11 -4.45 -2.09
CA PRO A 33 24.03 -5.73 -2.81
C PRO A 33 22.85 -5.79 -3.79
N ILE A 34 21.92 -4.84 -3.75
CA ILE A 34 20.72 -4.80 -4.59
C ILE A 34 20.74 -3.67 -5.64
N THR A 35 21.80 -2.86 -5.71
CA THR A 35 21.87 -1.72 -6.65
C THR A 35 21.76 -2.14 -8.12
N GLY A 36 22.26 -3.33 -8.47
CA GLY A 36 22.14 -3.88 -9.82
C GLY A 36 20.71 -4.12 -10.31
N PHE A 37 19.72 -4.10 -9.41
CA PHE A 37 18.30 -4.22 -9.77
C PHE A 37 17.65 -2.88 -10.14
N TYR A 38 18.34 -1.75 -9.93
CA TYR A 38 17.83 -0.41 -10.21
C TYR A 38 18.65 0.31 -11.28
N PRO A 39 18.54 -0.11 -12.56
CA PRO A 39 19.26 0.55 -13.63
C PRO A 39 18.74 1.98 -13.86
N SER A 40 19.65 2.93 -14.07
CA SER A 40 19.28 4.32 -14.46
C SER A 40 18.63 4.37 -15.83
N ASP A 41 19.11 3.54 -16.76
CA ASP A 41 18.61 3.39 -18.13
C ASP A 41 18.26 1.93 -18.41
N PHE A 42 17.13 1.68 -19.07
CA PHE A 42 16.67 0.35 -19.42
C PHE A 42 16.24 0.27 -20.89
N GLN A 43 16.37 -0.93 -21.46
CA GLN A 43 15.96 -1.16 -22.84
C GLN A 43 14.45 -1.39 -22.92
N VAL A 44 13.83 -0.84 -23.95
CA VAL A 44 12.40 -0.98 -24.22
C VAL A 44 12.22 -1.57 -25.62
N ASP A 45 11.50 -2.68 -25.72
CA ASP A 45 11.29 -3.44 -26.94
C ASP A 45 9.84 -3.26 -27.44
N PRO A 46 9.63 -2.65 -28.62
CA PRO A 46 8.30 -2.49 -29.19
C PRO A 46 7.58 -3.81 -29.47
N ASN A 47 8.30 -4.90 -29.76
CA ASN A 47 7.73 -6.20 -30.08
C ASN A 47 6.54 -6.14 -31.08
N GLY A 48 6.66 -5.31 -32.12
CA GLY A 48 5.62 -5.10 -33.14
C GLY A 48 4.41 -4.26 -32.70
N LYS A 49 4.43 -3.65 -31.51
CA LYS A 49 3.39 -2.75 -31.00
C LYS A 49 3.58 -1.33 -31.50
N LYS A 50 2.47 -0.58 -31.57
CA LYS A 50 2.45 0.80 -32.08
C LYS A 50 2.58 1.84 -30.99
N ASN A 51 2.05 1.56 -29.79
CA ASN A 51 2.05 2.51 -28.69
C ASN A 51 3.12 2.16 -27.67
N SER A 52 3.85 3.17 -27.17
CA SER A 52 4.97 2.97 -26.24
C SER A 52 4.59 2.31 -24.90
N TRP A 53 3.36 2.48 -24.44
CA TRP A 53 2.87 1.84 -23.21
C TRP A 53 2.63 0.33 -23.36
N GLU A 54 2.59 -0.19 -24.59
CA GLU A 54 2.53 -1.63 -24.88
C GLU A 54 3.92 -2.26 -24.98
N TYR A 55 4.98 -1.47 -24.95
CA TYR A 55 6.33 -1.96 -25.16
C TYR A 55 6.79 -2.77 -23.94
N VAL A 56 7.64 -3.76 -24.21
CA VAL A 56 8.19 -4.62 -23.17
C VAL A 56 9.43 -3.95 -22.60
N VAL A 57 9.37 -3.64 -21.31
CA VAL A 57 10.50 -3.06 -20.58
C VAL A 57 11.41 -4.18 -20.07
N ARG A 58 12.69 -4.12 -20.42
CA ARG A 58 13.70 -5.11 -20.02
C ARG A 58 14.44 -4.65 -18.77
N ILE A 59 13.93 -5.02 -17.60
CA ILE A 59 14.53 -4.75 -16.28
C ILE A 59 14.86 -6.10 -15.61
N PRO A 60 15.98 -6.22 -14.87
CA PRO A 60 16.30 -7.42 -14.10
C PRO A 60 15.23 -7.66 -13.00
N PHE A 61 14.78 -8.91 -12.88
CA PHE A 61 13.91 -9.29 -11.77
C PHE A 61 14.68 -9.31 -10.44
N ILE A 62 14.07 -8.75 -9.40
CA ILE A 62 14.65 -8.72 -8.06
C ILE A 62 14.68 -10.13 -7.47
N ASP A 63 15.83 -10.47 -6.88
CA ASP A 63 16.03 -11.68 -6.08
C ASP A 63 15.53 -11.44 -4.64
N GLU A 64 14.53 -12.23 -4.22
CA GLU A 64 13.91 -12.11 -2.90
C GLU A 64 14.89 -12.33 -1.76
N GLU A 65 15.80 -13.30 -1.87
CA GLU A 65 16.75 -13.62 -0.80
C GLU A 65 17.76 -12.49 -0.60
N LYS A 66 18.26 -11.92 -1.71
CA LYS A 66 19.16 -10.76 -1.67
C LYS A 66 18.46 -9.53 -1.11
N LEU A 67 17.21 -9.29 -1.48
CA LEU A 67 16.41 -8.20 -0.95
C LEU A 67 16.20 -8.33 0.56
N LEU A 68 15.80 -9.51 1.03
CA LEU A 68 15.61 -9.79 2.45
C LEU A 68 16.90 -9.61 3.24
N SER A 69 18.02 -10.09 2.71
CA SER A 69 19.35 -9.93 3.31
C SER A 69 19.75 -8.45 3.42
N ALA A 70 19.56 -7.68 2.34
CA ALA A 70 19.86 -6.25 2.31
C ALA A 70 19.01 -5.47 3.33
N VAL A 71 17.70 -5.72 3.39
CA VAL A 71 16.81 -5.10 4.38
C VAL A 71 17.17 -5.53 5.81
N GLY A 72 17.61 -6.78 5.99
CA GLY A 72 18.06 -7.31 7.29
C GLY A 72 19.29 -6.59 7.85
N SER A 73 20.09 -5.92 7.02
CA SER A 73 21.22 -5.09 7.45
C SER A 73 20.77 -3.78 8.14
N ILE A 74 19.53 -3.35 7.92
CA ILE A 74 18.97 -2.14 8.53
C ILE A 74 18.51 -2.45 9.95
N ASN A 75 19.07 -1.73 10.93
CA ASN A 75 18.59 -1.81 12.30
C ASN A 75 17.31 -0.96 12.46
N HIS A 76 16.16 -1.59 12.28
CA HIS A 76 14.85 -0.92 12.38
C HIS A 76 14.60 -0.20 13.71
N LYS A 77 15.26 -0.59 14.82
CA LYS A 77 15.02 0.06 16.12
C LYS A 77 15.72 1.41 16.23
N THR A 78 16.89 1.55 15.61
CA THR A 78 17.74 2.74 15.73
C THR A 78 17.69 3.63 14.49
N GLN A 79 17.54 3.04 13.31
CA GLN A 79 17.60 3.77 12.03
C GLN A 79 16.23 4.18 11.48
N LEU A 80 15.13 3.64 12.04
CA LEU A 80 13.78 4.06 11.66
C LEU A 80 13.10 4.80 12.81
N SER A 81 12.44 5.90 12.45
CA SER A 81 11.56 6.62 13.36
C SER A 81 10.41 5.72 13.83
N ARG A 82 9.75 6.12 14.91
CA ARG A 82 8.57 5.40 15.43
C ARG A 82 7.45 5.35 14.38
N GLN A 83 7.20 6.46 13.68
CA GLN A 83 6.16 6.55 12.66
C GLN A 83 6.46 5.63 11.47
N GLU A 84 7.71 5.59 11.00
CA GLU A 84 8.11 4.71 9.90
C GLU A 84 7.98 3.23 10.24
N ARG A 85 8.31 2.86 11.49
CA ARG A 85 8.08 1.50 11.97
C ARG A 85 6.60 1.16 12.00
N MET A 86 5.75 2.08 12.50
CA MET A 86 4.30 1.85 12.59
C MET A 86 3.66 1.66 11.21
N ARG A 87 4.03 2.46 10.20
CA ARG A 87 3.52 2.29 8.83
C ARG A 87 4.05 1.04 8.10
N ASN A 88 5.12 0.43 8.61
CA ASN A 88 5.68 -0.82 8.06
C ASN A 88 5.03 -2.08 8.65
N LEU A 89 4.04 -1.92 9.53
CA LEU A 89 3.25 -3.05 10.06
C LEU A 89 2.08 -3.37 9.14
N ARG A 90 1.59 -4.60 9.20
CA ARG A 90 0.30 -4.95 8.59
C ARG A 90 -0.83 -4.27 9.36
N GLY A 91 -1.70 -3.60 8.62
CA GLY A 91 -2.91 -2.98 9.17
C GLY A 91 -3.95 -4.01 9.62
N ARG A 92 -5.06 -3.48 10.13
CA ARG A 92 -6.27 -4.21 10.47
C ARG A 92 -7.43 -3.55 9.73
N ASP A 93 -8.45 -4.31 9.39
CA ASP A 93 -9.63 -3.71 8.78
C ASP A 93 -10.42 -2.98 9.87
N HIS A 94 -11.20 -1.99 9.48
CA HIS A 94 -12.06 -1.24 10.39
C HIS A 94 -13.48 -1.26 9.85
N VAL A 95 -14.44 -1.55 10.73
CA VAL A 95 -15.86 -1.57 10.36
C VAL A 95 -16.57 -0.49 11.16
N PHE A 96 -17.18 0.45 10.44
CA PHE A 96 -17.95 1.55 11.01
C PHE A 96 -19.44 1.24 10.85
N ILE A 97 -20.17 1.24 11.97
CA ILE A 97 -21.59 0.89 12.01
C ILE A 97 -22.38 2.12 12.47
N PRO A 98 -23.35 2.60 11.68
CA PRO A 98 -24.23 3.68 12.11
C PRO A 98 -25.01 3.30 13.38
N PRO A 99 -25.31 4.27 14.26
CA PRO A 99 -26.11 3.99 15.47
C PRO A 99 -27.47 3.39 15.09
N GLY A 100 -27.89 2.35 15.82
CA GLY A 100 -29.15 1.63 15.58
C GLY A 100 -29.09 0.48 14.55
N TYR A 101 -27.93 0.24 13.92
CA TYR A 101 -27.75 -0.86 12.96
C TYR A 101 -26.86 -2.01 13.46
N SER A 102 -26.36 -1.93 14.70
CA SER A 102 -25.47 -2.93 15.31
C SER A 102 -26.02 -4.35 15.25
N ASP A 103 -27.28 -4.54 15.66
CA ASP A 103 -27.84 -5.88 15.86
C ASP A 103 -28.12 -6.60 14.54
N ARG A 104 -28.44 -5.84 13.48
CA ARG A 104 -28.67 -6.35 12.13
C ARG A 104 -27.37 -6.70 11.41
N ILE A 105 -26.30 -5.97 11.69
CA ILE A 105 -25.02 -6.12 10.99
C ILE A 105 -24.09 -7.09 11.74
N ALA A 106 -24.27 -7.26 13.04
CA ALA A 106 -23.49 -8.19 13.86
C ALA A 106 -23.52 -9.63 13.33
N SER A 107 -24.63 -10.09 12.74
CA SER A 107 -24.70 -11.43 12.13
C SER A 107 -23.80 -11.58 10.90
N TYR A 108 -23.57 -10.51 10.15
CA TYR A 108 -22.71 -10.53 8.95
C TYR A 108 -21.22 -10.43 9.27
N ILE A 109 -20.86 -9.86 10.43
CA ILE A 109 -19.47 -9.71 10.88
C ILE A 109 -18.99 -10.94 11.68
N LYS A 110 -19.91 -11.64 12.37
CA LYS A 110 -19.58 -12.77 13.25
C LYS A 110 -18.97 -13.98 12.54
N ASP A 111 -19.17 -14.13 11.23
CA ASP A 111 -18.64 -15.25 10.46
C ASP A 111 -17.10 -15.26 10.36
N ASP A 112 -16.43 -14.15 10.65
CA ASP A 112 -14.96 -14.06 10.67
C ASP A 112 -14.35 -14.40 12.04
N ALA A 113 -15.13 -14.40 13.13
CA ALA A 113 -14.63 -14.62 14.50
C ALA A 113 -14.60 -16.11 14.90
N THR A 114 -15.48 -16.94 14.33
CA THR A 114 -15.58 -18.39 14.62
C THR A 114 -14.94 -19.24 13.53
N GLY A 115 -13.64 -19.09 13.29
CA GLY A 115 -12.71 -20.16 12.87
C GLY A 115 -13.02 -21.05 11.64
N LYS A 116 -14.11 -20.86 10.90
CA LYS A 116 -14.35 -21.56 9.62
C LYS A 116 -13.66 -20.77 8.52
N LYS A 117 -12.42 -21.19 8.25
CA LYS A 117 -11.50 -20.66 7.23
C LYS A 117 -12.19 -20.04 6.01
N ARG A 118 -12.17 -18.71 5.93
CA ARG A 118 -11.98 -17.98 4.67
C ARG A 118 -10.74 -17.08 4.80
N ARG A 119 -10.15 -16.74 3.65
CA ARG A 119 -8.81 -16.14 3.43
C ARG A 119 -8.65 -14.75 4.11
N PRO A 120 -7.42 -14.22 4.29
CA PRO A 120 -6.98 -13.53 5.50
C PRO A 120 -7.27 -12.02 5.55
N GLY A 121 -7.77 -11.55 6.69
CA GLY A 121 -7.80 -10.14 7.14
C GLY A 121 -8.15 -10.12 8.63
N ARG A 122 -7.32 -9.52 9.49
CA ARG A 122 -7.44 -9.61 10.96
C ARG A 122 -7.86 -8.25 11.51
N THR A 123 -9.05 -8.17 12.10
CA THR A 123 -9.65 -6.93 12.62
C THR A 123 -9.87 -7.01 14.13
N THR A 124 -9.53 -5.94 14.85
CA THR A 124 -9.89 -5.78 16.27
C THR A 124 -10.58 -4.42 16.42
N ALA A 125 -11.79 -4.41 16.97
CA ALA A 125 -12.48 -3.20 17.34
C ALA A 125 -11.72 -2.48 18.48
N PHE A 126 -11.59 -1.17 18.36
CA PHE A 126 -11.15 -0.27 19.42
C PHE A 126 -12.27 0.76 19.56
N GLU A 127 -12.85 0.91 20.75
CA GLU A 127 -13.71 2.06 21.06
C GLU A 127 -12.84 3.32 20.97
N MET A 128 -13.23 4.26 20.11
CA MET A 128 -12.59 5.56 19.97
C MET A 128 -13.43 6.58 20.73
N ASP A 129 -12.82 7.22 21.73
CA ASP A 129 -13.39 8.35 22.44
C ASP A 129 -13.70 9.53 21.49
N ASP A 130 -14.80 10.22 21.76
CA ASP A 130 -15.57 11.12 20.87
C ASP A 130 -14.86 12.43 20.46
N ASP A 131 -13.65 12.70 20.98
CA ASP A 131 -13.03 14.05 20.94
C ASP A 131 -12.01 14.28 19.81
N SER A 132 -11.99 13.50 18.72
CA SER A 132 -10.91 13.63 17.70
C SER A 132 -11.30 13.41 16.23
N LEU A 133 -12.57 13.62 15.84
CA LEU A 133 -12.93 13.58 14.42
C LEU A 133 -12.63 14.92 13.72
N PRO A 134 -11.87 14.95 12.61
CA PRO A 134 -11.86 16.12 11.74
C PRO A 134 -13.21 16.20 11.02
N TYR A 135 -14.01 17.20 11.38
CA TYR A 135 -15.28 17.51 10.72
C TYR A 135 -15.05 17.82 9.23
N VAL A 136 -15.59 16.99 8.34
CA VAL A 136 -15.71 17.29 6.90
C VAL A 136 -17.18 17.58 6.62
N ASP A 137 -17.48 18.84 6.29
CA ASP A 137 -18.82 19.33 6.03
C ASP A 137 -19.38 18.74 4.71
N LEU A 138 -20.34 17.82 4.84
CA LEU A 138 -21.01 17.17 3.72
C LEU A 138 -22.22 17.97 3.18
N SER A 139 -22.47 19.20 3.66
CA SER A 139 -23.58 20.03 3.18
C SER A 139 -23.34 20.68 1.80
N LEU A 140 -22.12 20.57 1.24
CA LEU A 140 -21.73 21.23 -0.01
C LEU A 140 -21.81 20.37 -1.28
N THR A 141 -22.18 19.10 -1.20
CA THR A 141 -22.39 18.28 -2.40
C THR A 141 -23.80 18.48 -2.97
N ARG A 142 -23.91 19.38 -3.96
CA ARG A 142 -25.14 19.56 -4.74
C ARG A 142 -25.51 18.25 -5.45
N PRO A 143 -26.77 17.79 -5.37
CA PRO A 143 -27.20 16.59 -6.09
C PRO A 143 -27.22 16.84 -7.60
N PHE A 144 -26.56 15.94 -8.35
CA PHE A 144 -26.58 15.91 -9.82
C PHE A 144 -27.95 15.40 -10.29
N ALA A 145 -28.83 16.32 -10.68
CA ALA A 145 -30.15 15.97 -11.22
C ALA A 145 -30.02 15.33 -12.61
N ARG A 146 -30.45 14.07 -12.76
CA ARG A 146 -30.61 13.42 -14.06
C ARG A 146 -31.84 13.99 -14.78
N SER A 147 -31.65 14.64 -15.93
CA SER A 147 -32.74 15.00 -16.83
C SER A 147 -33.31 13.73 -17.48
N ARG A 148 -34.62 13.52 -17.34
CA ARG A 148 -35.38 12.54 -18.11
C ARG A 148 -35.77 13.19 -19.44
N THR A 149 -35.11 12.81 -20.54
CA THR A 149 -35.65 13.02 -21.88
C THR A 149 -36.72 11.96 -22.13
N ARG A 150 -37.99 12.37 -22.28
CA ARG A 150 -39.06 11.51 -22.82
C ARG A 150 -38.98 11.57 -24.34
N GLY A 151 -38.85 10.39 -24.97
CA GLY A 151 -38.98 10.22 -26.40
C GLY A 151 -40.39 9.84 -26.82
N ARG A 152 -40.75 10.32 -28.02
CA ARG A 152 -41.94 10.13 -28.85
C ARG A 152 -43.22 10.83 -28.42
#